data_AF-A0A1F8F7S4-F1
#
_entry.id   AF-A0A1F8F7S4-F1
#
_cell.length_a   1.000
_cell.length_b   1.000
_cell.length_c   1.000
_cell.angle_alpha   90.00
_cell.angle_beta   90.00
_cell.angle_gamma   90.00
#
_symmetry.space_group_name_H-M   'P 1'
#
loop_
_entity.id
_entity.type
_entity.pdbx_description
1 polymer ?
#
loop_
_entity_poly.entity_id
_entity_poly.type
_entity_poly.pdbx_seq_one_letter_code
_entity_poly.pdbx_strand_id
1 'polypeptide(L)'
;MINLYNQKEMKRKQVFANKLLKVLVVGGVVTIAAVNPFFGLLAAKVIEEELKKRKWQRFRRDLYYLKRRGFIEVGQNPDGSYLVRATSVGKKQAKKYDLDDIFIKIPKKWDKQWRLIMFDIPVGKQKGRLALLSKLRQLGFIMLQKSIWAHPFECQNGVAVLARAFEVDKYVHQLTCDNISAGEYLKNEFEKRNNTKLN
;
A
#
# COMPACT_ATOMS: atom_id res chain seq x y z
N MET A 1 -18.34 -7.71 -22.51
CA MET A 1 -16.86 -7.84 -22.53
C MET A 1 -16.20 -6.45 -22.51
N ILE A 2 -16.17 -5.77 -21.36
CA ILE A 2 -15.43 -4.50 -21.21
C ILE A 2 -13.98 -4.84 -20.80
N ASN A 3 -13.20 -5.13 -21.82
CA ASN A 3 -11.78 -4.83 -22.02
C ASN A 3 -10.80 -4.98 -20.82
N LEU A 4 -10.32 -6.20 -20.58
CA LEU A 4 -9.16 -6.52 -19.73
C LEU A 4 -7.90 -5.69 -20.09
N TYR A 5 -7.77 -5.28 -21.37
CA TYR A 5 -6.69 -4.40 -21.83
C TYR A 5 -6.79 -3.00 -21.22
N ASN A 6 -8.00 -2.40 -21.20
CA ASN A 6 -8.24 -1.10 -20.57
C ASN A 6 -8.04 -1.16 -19.06
N GLN A 7 -8.40 -2.27 -18.40
CA GLN A 7 -8.12 -2.43 -16.97
C GLN A 7 -6.61 -2.52 -16.68
N LYS A 8 -5.84 -3.28 -17.47
CA LYS A 8 -4.37 -3.34 -17.34
C LYS A 8 -3.74 -1.96 -17.58
N GLU A 9 -4.21 -1.22 -18.57
CA GLU A 9 -3.69 0.10 -18.90
C GLU A 9 -4.02 1.13 -17.81
N MET A 10 -5.25 1.12 -17.27
CA MET A 10 -5.67 1.96 -16.14
C MET A 10 -4.88 1.65 -14.87
N LYS A 11 -4.66 0.37 -14.56
CA LYS A 11 -3.85 -0.08 -13.42
C LYS A 11 -2.39 0.36 -13.58
N ARG A 12 -1.82 0.27 -14.79
CA ARG A 12 -0.47 0.79 -15.12
C ARG A 12 -0.36 2.31 -14.96
N LYS A 13 -1.38 3.07 -15.39
CA LYS A 13 -1.44 4.54 -15.23
C LYS A 13 -1.43 4.93 -13.74
N GLN A 14 -2.21 4.23 -12.91
CA GLN A 14 -2.20 4.45 -11.46
C GLN A 14 -0.86 4.11 -10.81
N VAL A 15 -0.22 3.00 -11.19
CA VAL A 15 1.08 2.61 -10.64
C VAL A 15 2.14 3.71 -10.82
N PHE A 16 2.19 4.35 -11.98
CA PHE A 16 3.15 5.44 -12.23
C PHE A 16 2.81 6.71 -11.46
N ALA A 17 1.54 7.12 -11.43
CA ALA A 17 1.08 8.27 -10.64
C ALA A 17 1.38 8.08 -9.13
N ASN A 18 1.26 6.86 -8.62
CA ASN A 18 1.56 6.53 -7.22
C ASN A 18 3.05 6.65 -6.93
N LYS A 19 3.91 6.18 -7.85
CA LYS A 19 5.37 6.35 -7.72
C LYS A 19 5.76 7.83 -7.66
N LEU A 20 5.18 8.66 -8.54
CA LEU A 20 5.39 10.12 -8.51
C LEU A 20 4.95 10.75 -7.20
N LEU A 21 3.78 10.37 -6.70
CA LEU A 21 3.27 10.88 -5.43
C LEU A 21 4.16 10.45 -4.25
N LYS A 22 4.67 9.21 -4.21
CA LYS A 22 5.63 8.75 -3.19
C LYS A 22 6.91 9.57 -3.20
N VAL A 23 7.47 9.85 -4.39
CA VAL A 23 8.67 10.70 -4.54
C VAL A 23 8.41 12.12 -3.99
N LEU A 24 7.25 12.71 -4.28
CA LEU A 24 6.87 14.03 -3.74
C LEU A 24 6.68 14.02 -2.22
N VAL A 25 6.18 12.92 -1.65
CA VAL A 25 5.96 12.84 -0.20
C VAL A 25 7.26 12.64 0.58
N VAL A 26 8.17 11.81 0.07
CA VAL A 26 9.48 11.54 0.68
C VAL A 26 10.45 12.70 0.45
N GLY A 27 10.44 13.28 -0.76
CA GLY A 27 11.34 14.37 -1.15
C GLY A 27 10.86 15.78 -0.78
N GLY A 28 9.58 15.94 -0.39
CA GLY A 28 9.01 17.25 -0.08
C GLY A 28 8.63 18.06 -1.32
N VAL A 29 9.07 19.32 -1.38
CA VAL A 29 8.78 20.23 -2.49
C VAL A 29 9.68 19.87 -3.67
N VAL A 30 9.10 19.47 -4.80
CA VAL A 30 9.87 19.34 -6.05
C VAL A 30 9.67 20.63 -6.84
N THR A 31 10.67 21.50 -6.79
CA THR A 31 10.85 22.55 -7.77
C THR A 31 11.23 21.87 -9.08
N ILE A 32 10.33 21.89 -10.07
CA ILE A 32 10.58 21.34 -11.41
C ILE A 32 11.54 22.22 -12.22
N ALA A 33 12.08 23.30 -11.64
CA ALA A 33 13.35 23.86 -12.11
C ALA A 33 14.27 24.21 -10.93
N ALA A 34 15.57 23.93 -11.12
CA ALA A 34 16.72 24.44 -10.37
C ALA A 34 17.09 23.81 -8.98
N VAL A 35 18.08 22.92 -9.05
CA VAL A 35 19.30 22.79 -8.22
C VAL A 35 19.23 22.95 -6.69
N ASN A 36 19.15 21.82 -5.98
CA ASN A 36 19.97 21.57 -4.80
C ASN A 36 20.93 20.41 -5.14
N PRO A 37 22.27 20.53 -5.05
CA PRO A 37 23.20 19.51 -5.54
C PRO A 37 22.99 18.11 -4.95
N PHE A 38 22.58 18.00 -3.69
CA PHE A 38 22.34 16.72 -3.04
C PHE A 38 21.02 16.06 -3.48
N PHE A 39 19.96 16.87 -3.64
CA PHE A 39 18.62 16.39 -4.02
C PHE A 39 18.43 16.26 -5.54
N GLY A 40 19.14 17.10 -6.31
CA GLY A 40 19.19 17.07 -7.76
C GLY A 40 19.75 15.76 -8.29
N LEU A 41 20.66 15.10 -7.56
CA LEU A 41 21.18 13.77 -7.93
C LEU A 41 20.18 12.63 -7.72
N LEU A 42 19.36 12.68 -6.65
CA LEU A 42 18.31 11.68 -6.38
C LEU A 42 17.14 11.86 -7.36
N ALA A 43 16.71 13.10 -7.57
CA ALA A 43 15.73 13.44 -8.58
C ALA A 43 16.26 13.08 -9.97
N ALA A 44 17.46 13.50 -10.36
CA ALA A 44 18.06 13.18 -11.66
C ALA A 44 18.21 11.66 -11.87
N LYS A 45 18.77 10.87 -10.95
CA LYS A 45 18.88 9.41 -11.16
C LYS A 45 17.53 8.72 -11.42
N VAL A 46 16.48 9.12 -10.69
CA VAL A 46 15.14 8.53 -10.85
C VAL A 46 14.38 9.11 -12.04
N ILE A 47 14.64 10.37 -12.41
CA ILE A 47 13.96 11.11 -13.47
C ILE A 47 14.65 10.88 -14.83
N GLU A 48 15.97 10.72 -14.86
CA GLU A 48 16.81 10.60 -16.07
C GLU A 48 16.61 9.24 -16.75
N GLU A 49 16.53 8.13 -16.01
CA GLU A 49 16.16 6.81 -16.57
C GLU A 49 14.69 6.79 -17.08
N GLU A 50 13.87 7.71 -16.59
CA GLU A 50 12.42 7.75 -16.78
C GLU A 50 11.94 8.86 -17.75
N LEU A 51 12.83 9.69 -18.31
CA LEU A 51 12.45 10.83 -19.18
C LEU A 51 12.93 10.74 -20.65
N LYS A 52 12.92 9.55 -21.27
CA LYS A 52 12.88 9.48 -22.75
C LYS A 52 11.60 10.16 -23.27
N LYS A 53 11.67 10.95 -24.37
CA LYS A 53 10.58 11.79 -24.95
C LYS A 53 9.14 11.21 -24.92
N ARG A 54 8.95 9.88 -25.05
CA ARG A 54 7.63 9.20 -24.93
C ARG A 54 7.04 9.17 -23.50
N LYS A 55 7.86 9.29 -22.45
CA LYS A 55 7.46 9.28 -21.04
C LYS A 55 7.06 10.67 -20.52
N TRP A 56 7.46 11.78 -21.19
CA TRP A 56 7.09 13.15 -20.76
C TRP A 56 5.59 13.45 -20.87
N GLN A 57 4.95 13.02 -21.95
CA GLN A 57 3.49 13.15 -22.11
C GLN A 57 2.73 12.38 -21.02
N ARG A 58 3.24 11.20 -20.65
CA ARG A 58 2.71 10.37 -19.56
C ARG A 58 2.89 11.08 -18.21
N PHE A 59 4.08 11.59 -17.94
CA PHE A 59 4.39 12.36 -16.74
C PHE A 59 3.47 13.60 -16.58
N ARG A 60 3.29 14.42 -17.63
CA ARG A 60 2.36 15.56 -17.61
C ARG A 60 0.93 15.14 -17.31
N ARG A 61 0.46 14.06 -17.94
CA ARG A 61 -0.90 13.54 -17.71
C ARG A 61 -1.08 13.08 -16.25
N ASP A 62 -0.09 12.41 -15.70
CA ASP A 62 -0.18 11.84 -14.36
C ASP A 62 -0.06 12.95 -13.29
N LEU A 63 0.77 13.98 -13.52
CA LEU A 63 0.74 15.23 -12.73
C LEU A 63 -0.63 15.92 -12.81
N TYR A 64 -1.22 16.02 -13.99
CA TYR A 64 -2.54 16.62 -14.15
C TYR A 64 -3.63 15.80 -13.43
N TYR A 65 -3.53 14.47 -13.46
CA TYR A 65 -4.41 13.58 -12.68
C TYR A 65 -4.27 13.81 -11.18
N LEU A 66 -3.04 13.83 -10.66
CA LEU A 66 -2.76 14.07 -9.24
C LEU A 66 -3.26 15.45 -8.80
N LYS A 67 -3.08 16.48 -9.64
CA LYS A 67 -3.60 17.85 -9.41
C LYS A 67 -5.12 17.86 -9.37
N ARG A 68 -5.79 17.26 -10.37
CA ARG A 68 -7.27 17.17 -10.41
C ARG A 68 -7.87 16.43 -9.22
N ARG A 69 -7.14 15.47 -8.63
CA ARG A 69 -7.55 14.74 -7.43
C ARG A 69 -7.24 15.48 -6.13
N GLY A 70 -6.60 16.65 -6.19
CA GLY A 70 -6.19 17.42 -5.02
C GLY A 70 -5.04 16.77 -4.24
N PHE A 71 -4.31 15.82 -4.82
CA PHE A 71 -3.18 15.16 -4.16
C PHE A 71 -1.90 16.00 -4.22
N ILE A 72 -1.79 16.86 -5.22
CA ILE A 72 -0.68 17.79 -5.36
C ILE A 72 -1.20 19.19 -5.66
N GLU A 73 -0.44 20.18 -5.23
CA GLU A 73 -0.56 21.57 -5.63
C GLU A 73 0.60 21.91 -6.57
N VAL A 74 0.31 22.75 -7.57
CA VAL A 74 1.30 23.22 -8.55
C VAL A 74 1.25 24.75 -8.56
N GLY A 75 2.27 25.38 -7.99
CA GLY A 75 2.53 26.80 -8.08
C GLY A 75 3.55 27.12 -9.17
N GLN A 76 3.70 28.39 -9.51
CA GLN A 76 4.75 28.88 -10.39
C GLN A 76 5.58 29.91 -9.62
N ASN A 77 6.90 29.79 -9.71
CA ASN A 77 7.85 30.72 -9.13
C ASN A 77 8.08 31.91 -10.07
N PRO A 78 8.61 33.03 -9.56
CA PRO A 78 8.88 34.24 -10.36
C PRO A 78 9.86 34.01 -11.53
N ASP A 79 10.76 33.03 -11.41
CA ASP A 79 11.71 32.64 -12.46
C ASP A 79 11.08 31.75 -13.56
N GLY A 80 9.77 31.56 -13.51
CA GLY A 80 9.00 30.74 -14.45
C GLY A 80 9.00 29.25 -14.12
N SER A 81 9.73 28.80 -13.09
CA SER A 81 9.77 27.40 -12.67
C SER A 81 8.48 26.95 -11.97
N TYR A 82 8.16 25.66 -12.05
CA TYR A 82 6.97 25.11 -11.38
C TYR A 82 7.32 24.49 -10.03
N LEU A 83 6.53 24.83 -9.02
CA LEU A 83 6.63 24.32 -7.66
C LEU A 83 5.56 23.26 -7.43
N VAL A 84 5.94 22.00 -7.26
CA VAL A 84 4.99 20.91 -7.00
C VAL A 84 5.10 20.44 -5.56
N ARG A 85 3.97 20.42 -4.84
CA ARG A 85 3.89 20.03 -3.43
C ARG A 85 2.79 19.01 -3.19
N ALA A 86 3.08 17.97 -2.40
CA ALA A 86 2.05 17.04 -1.96
C ALA A 86 1.16 17.68 -0.88
N THR A 87 -0.16 17.65 -1.10
CA THR A 87 -1.15 18.14 -0.12
C THR A 87 -1.26 17.17 1.06
N SER A 88 -1.97 17.57 2.13
CA SER A 88 -2.30 16.66 3.23
C SER A 88 -3.09 15.42 2.75
N VAL A 89 -3.97 15.60 1.77
CA VAL A 89 -4.73 14.52 1.11
C VAL A 89 -3.80 13.62 0.30
N GLY A 90 -2.88 14.20 -0.48
CA GLY A 90 -1.88 13.46 -1.24
C GLY A 90 -0.95 12.63 -0.36
N LYS A 91 -0.49 13.19 0.76
CA LYS A 91 0.33 12.47 1.76
C LYS A 91 -0.42 11.26 2.33
N LYS A 92 -1.71 11.41 2.68
CA LYS A 92 -2.56 10.29 3.13
C LYS A 92 -2.74 9.24 2.04
N GLN A 93 -2.92 9.67 0.79
CA GLN A 93 -3.09 8.77 -0.33
C GLN A 93 -1.80 8.00 -0.67
N ALA A 94 -0.63 8.63 -0.57
CA ALA A 94 0.68 7.98 -0.71
C ALA A 94 0.88 6.87 0.32
N LYS A 95 0.59 7.16 1.60
CA LYS A 95 0.62 6.15 2.67
C LYS A 95 -0.31 4.98 2.36
N LYS A 96 -1.53 5.25 1.87
CA LYS A 96 -2.46 4.19 1.47
C LYS A 96 -1.87 3.29 0.38
N TYR A 97 -1.16 3.85 -0.60
CA TYR A 97 -0.47 3.07 -1.63
C TYR A 97 0.67 2.23 -1.06
N ASP A 98 1.42 2.72 -0.06
CA ASP A 98 2.41 1.89 0.64
C ASP A 98 1.77 0.67 1.33
N LEU A 99 0.56 0.83 1.88
CA LEU A 99 -0.19 -0.28 2.48
C LEU A 99 -0.83 -1.22 1.45
N ASP A 100 -1.02 -0.76 0.20
CA ASP A 100 -1.46 -1.61 -0.92
C ASP A 100 -0.33 -2.52 -1.43
N ASP A 101 0.92 -2.13 -1.22
CA ASP A 101 2.11 -2.91 -1.59
C ASP A 101 2.52 -3.93 -0.50
N ILE A 102 1.86 -3.93 0.67
CA ILE A 102 2.08 -4.96 1.69
C ILE A 102 1.51 -6.29 1.17
N PHE A 103 2.35 -7.31 1.10
CA PHE A 103 1.98 -8.69 0.81
C PHE A 103 2.64 -9.63 1.82
N ILE A 104 2.03 -10.80 2.01
CA ILE A 104 2.62 -11.86 2.83
C ILE A 104 3.47 -12.75 1.92
N LYS A 105 4.74 -12.94 2.29
CA LYS A 105 5.62 -13.83 1.55
C LYS A 105 5.20 -15.27 1.82
N ILE A 106 4.84 -15.98 0.75
CA ILE A 106 4.51 -17.40 0.81
C ILE A 106 5.84 -18.19 0.82
N PRO A 107 6.16 -18.93 1.90
CA PRO A 107 7.36 -19.77 1.95
C PRO A 107 7.17 -21.03 1.10
N LYS A 108 8.28 -21.70 0.75
CA LYS A 108 8.23 -22.99 0.03
C LYS A 108 7.63 -24.13 0.88
N LYS A 109 7.81 -24.05 2.19
CA LYS A 109 7.35 -25.05 3.18
C LYS A 109 6.68 -24.31 4.32
N TRP A 110 5.54 -24.82 4.77
CA TRP A 110 4.86 -24.27 5.93
C TRP A 110 5.61 -24.68 7.20
N ASP A 111 5.76 -23.76 8.14
CA ASP A 111 6.39 -23.99 9.44
C ASP A 111 5.45 -24.70 10.44
N LYS A 112 4.23 -25.07 9.99
CA LYS A 112 3.19 -25.73 10.78
C LYS A 112 2.67 -24.89 11.94
N GLN A 113 2.82 -23.58 11.87
CA GLN A 113 2.29 -22.67 12.88
C GLN A 113 1.25 -21.73 12.28
N TRP A 114 0.28 -21.36 13.10
CA TRP A 114 -0.75 -20.39 12.80
C TRP A 114 -0.38 -19.04 13.38
N ARG A 115 -0.63 -17.99 12.58
CA ARG A 115 -0.49 -16.58 12.95
C ARG A 115 -1.87 -16.02 13.19
N LEU A 116 -2.20 -15.78 14.45
CA LEU A 116 -3.50 -15.28 14.88
C LEU A 116 -3.42 -13.78 15.11
N ILE A 117 -4.35 -13.04 14.53
CA ILE A 117 -4.58 -11.62 14.79
C ILE A 117 -5.88 -11.50 15.56
N MET A 118 -5.78 -11.02 16.79
CA MET A 118 -6.92 -10.79 17.68
C MET A 118 -7.04 -9.30 17.96
N PHE A 119 -8.26 -8.78 18.06
CA PHE A 119 -8.41 -7.35 18.35
C PHE A 119 -9.71 -6.99 19.06
N ASP A 120 -9.64 -5.97 19.92
CA ASP A 120 -10.80 -5.36 20.57
C ASP A 120 -10.83 -3.85 20.27
N ILE A 121 -11.25 -3.52 19.04
CA ILE A 121 -11.23 -2.14 18.53
C ILE A 121 -12.54 -1.45 18.93
N PRO A 122 -12.49 -0.33 19.67
CA PRO A 122 -13.68 0.37 20.14
C PRO A 122 -14.49 0.97 18.98
N VAL A 123 -15.79 1.16 19.20
CA VAL A 123 -16.74 1.67 18.18
C VAL A 123 -16.28 3.01 17.59
N GLY A 124 -15.68 3.90 18.40
CA GLY A 124 -15.13 5.17 17.93
C GLY A 124 -14.02 5.05 16.88
N LYS A 125 -13.42 3.86 16.71
CA LYS A 125 -12.36 3.55 15.74
C LYS A 125 -12.86 2.67 14.58
N GLN A 126 -14.17 2.67 14.32
CA GLN A 126 -14.80 1.83 13.28
C GLN A 126 -14.17 1.95 11.89
N LYS A 127 -13.71 3.14 11.49
CA LYS A 127 -13.03 3.33 10.20
C LYS A 127 -11.72 2.54 10.13
N GLY A 128 -10.91 2.57 11.19
CA GLY A 128 -9.68 1.80 11.28
C GLY A 128 -9.95 0.30 11.32
N ARG A 129 -10.98 -0.12 12.06
CA ARG A 129 -11.46 -1.52 12.09
C ARG A 129 -11.81 -2.03 10.70
N LEU A 130 -12.66 -1.31 9.97
CA LEU A 130 -13.09 -1.71 8.62
C LEU A 130 -11.90 -1.75 7.65
N ALA A 131 -10.95 -0.82 7.77
CA ALA A 131 -9.73 -0.82 6.95
C ALA A 131 -8.84 -2.03 7.24
N LEU A 132 -8.60 -2.36 8.51
CA LEU A 132 -7.85 -3.55 8.91
C LEU A 132 -8.51 -4.82 8.40
N LEU A 133 -9.82 -4.98 8.62
CA LEU A 133 -10.59 -6.12 8.17
C LEU A 133 -10.58 -6.27 6.64
N SER A 134 -10.62 -5.17 5.90
CA SER A 134 -10.51 -5.20 4.43
C SER A 134 -9.13 -5.72 4.01
N LYS A 135 -8.06 -5.27 4.68
CA LYS A 135 -6.68 -5.68 4.38
C LYS A 135 -6.38 -7.14 4.74
N LEU A 136 -6.82 -7.60 5.90
CA LEU A 136 -6.67 -9.02 6.29
C LEU A 136 -7.33 -9.95 5.26
N ARG A 137 -8.52 -9.59 4.74
CA ARG A 137 -9.16 -10.35 3.65
C ARG A 137 -8.35 -10.32 2.36
N GLN A 138 -7.81 -9.17 1.98
CA GLN A 138 -6.98 -9.04 0.78
C GLN A 138 -5.68 -9.84 0.88
N LEU A 139 -5.13 -9.96 2.10
CA LEU A 139 -3.92 -10.71 2.39
C LEU A 139 -4.14 -12.21 2.58
N GLY A 140 -5.38 -12.70 2.44
CA GLY A 140 -5.68 -14.14 2.48
C GLY A 140 -5.90 -14.71 3.88
N PHE A 141 -6.04 -13.88 4.91
CA PHE A 141 -6.40 -14.36 6.25
C PHE A 141 -7.80 -15.00 6.25
N ILE A 142 -7.96 -16.01 7.10
CA ILE A 142 -9.23 -16.68 7.37
C ILE A 142 -9.83 -16.13 8.66
N MET A 143 -11.11 -15.78 8.62
CA MET A 143 -11.84 -15.31 9.80
C MET A 143 -12.26 -16.52 10.63
N LEU A 144 -11.72 -16.65 11.84
CA LEU A 144 -12.16 -17.65 12.81
C LEU A 144 -13.36 -17.14 13.63
N GLN A 145 -13.30 -15.87 14.03
CA GLN A 145 -14.38 -15.13 14.69
C GLN A 145 -14.36 -13.66 14.24
N LYS A 146 -15.39 -12.88 14.59
CA LYS A 146 -15.50 -11.45 14.20
C LYS A 146 -14.23 -10.63 14.50
N SER A 147 -13.50 -10.99 15.55
CA SER A 147 -12.29 -10.33 16.02
C SER A 147 -11.05 -11.23 16.04
N ILE A 148 -11.11 -12.42 15.44
CA ILE A 148 -9.99 -13.38 15.40
C ILE A 148 -9.77 -13.85 13.96
N TRP A 149 -8.57 -13.63 13.46
CA TRP A 149 -8.17 -13.95 12.09
C TRP A 149 -6.89 -14.78 12.09
N ALA A 150 -6.80 -15.76 11.20
CA ALA A 150 -5.67 -16.70 11.14
C ALA A 150 -5.00 -16.66 9.77
N HIS A 151 -3.68 -16.86 9.76
CA HIS A 151 -2.88 -17.03 8.56
C HIS A 151 -1.75 -18.04 8.81
N PRO A 152 -1.40 -18.91 7.84
CA PRO A 152 -0.36 -19.93 8.06
C PRO A 152 1.06 -19.41 7.88
N PHE A 153 1.25 -18.25 7.24
CA PHE A 153 2.58 -17.70 6.96
C PHE A 153 2.89 -16.46 7.78
N GLU A 154 4.18 -16.27 8.06
CA GLU A 154 4.71 -15.12 8.81
C GLU A 154 4.22 -13.77 8.26
N CYS A 155 3.62 -12.97 9.13
CA CYS A 155 2.92 -11.74 8.74
C CYS A 155 3.02 -10.64 9.80
N GLN A 156 3.79 -10.85 10.88
CA GLN A 156 3.73 -10.02 12.08
C GLN A 156 4.06 -8.56 11.78
N ASN A 157 5.13 -8.34 11.02
CA ASN A 157 5.57 -7.01 10.62
C ASN A 157 4.55 -6.31 9.71
N GLY A 158 3.99 -7.03 8.73
CA GLY A 158 2.99 -6.48 7.81
C GLY A 158 1.73 -6.02 8.54
N VAL A 159 1.22 -6.86 9.45
CA VAL A 159 0.03 -6.54 10.26
C VAL A 159 0.32 -5.39 11.23
N ALA A 160 1.50 -5.34 11.85
CA ALA A 160 1.87 -4.23 12.74
C ALA A 160 1.90 -2.87 12.01
N VAL A 161 2.43 -2.85 10.78
CA VAL A 161 2.44 -1.64 9.93
C VAL A 161 1.01 -1.22 9.56
N LEU A 162 0.17 -2.18 9.15
CA LEU A 162 -1.24 -1.92 8.85
C LEU A 162 -2.00 -1.35 10.06
N ALA A 163 -1.85 -2.00 11.22
CA ALA A 163 -2.55 -1.59 12.43
C ALA A 163 -2.14 -0.18 12.88
N ARG A 164 -0.85 0.16 12.82
CA ARG A 164 -0.35 1.52 13.10
C ARG A 164 -0.88 2.53 12.09
N ALA A 165 -0.87 2.18 10.80
CA ALA A 165 -1.34 3.09 9.76
C ALA A 165 -2.86 3.35 9.82
N PHE A 166 -3.62 2.43 10.41
CA PHE A 166 -5.04 2.59 10.69
C PHE A 166 -5.35 3.10 12.11
N GLU A 167 -4.31 3.42 12.90
CA GLU A 167 -4.40 3.95 14.26
C GLU A 167 -5.22 3.05 15.21
N VAL A 168 -5.03 1.74 15.07
CA VAL A 168 -5.68 0.69 15.88
C VAL A 168 -4.69 -0.30 16.50
N ASP A 169 -3.38 -0.08 16.35
CA ASP A 169 -2.31 -0.94 16.84
C ASP A 169 -2.40 -1.28 18.33
N LYS A 170 -2.81 -0.32 19.16
CA LYS A 170 -3.00 -0.54 20.61
C LYS A 170 -4.08 -1.57 20.96
N TYR A 171 -4.96 -1.89 20.01
CA TYR A 171 -6.07 -2.82 20.18
C TYR A 171 -5.85 -4.16 19.45
N VAL A 172 -4.69 -4.33 18.80
CA VAL A 172 -4.39 -5.50 17.97
C VAL A 172 -3.28 -6.32 18.62
N HIS A 173 -3.58 -7.59 18.86
CA HIS A 173 -2.65 -8.58 19.40
C HIS A 173 -2.33 -9.63 18.33
N GLN A 174 -1.10 -10.11 18.34
CA GLN A 174 -0.61 -11.11 17.40
C GLN A 174 -0.08 -12.29 18.20
N LEU A 175 -0.53 -13.49 17.85
CA LEU A 175 -0.11 -14.73 18.49
C LEU A 175 0.37 -15.71 17.44
N THR A 176 1.30 -16.55 17.88
CA THR A 176 1.82 -17.69 17.14
C THR A 176 1.48 -18.93 17.94
N CYS A 177 0.82 -19.89 17.31
CA CYS A 177 0.54 -21.18 17.92
C CYS A 177 0.81 -22.31 16.92
N ASP A 178 1.37 -23.41 17.41
CA ASP A 178 1.55 -24.66 16.66
C ASP A 178 0.27 -25.49 16.64
N ASN A 179 -0.55 -25.40 17.69
CA ASN A 179 -1.82 -26.11 17.81
C ASN A 179 -2.99 -25.16 18.05
N ILE A 180 -4.09 -25.39 17.33
CA ILE A 180 -5.38 -24.74 17.52
C ILE A 180 -6.47 -25.77 17.18
N SER A 181 -7.52 -25.84 18.01
CA SER A 181 -8.61 -26.80 17.81
C SER A 181 -9.29 -26.69 16.45
N ALA A 182 -9.35 -25.47 15.88
CA ALA A 182 -9.88 -25.20 14.56
C ALA A 182 -8.87 -25.42 13.41
N GLY A 183 -7.71 -26.04 13.66
CA GLY A 183 -6.59 -26.10 12.72
C GLY A 183 -6.94 -26.73 11.38
N GLU A 184 -7.71 -27.81 11.37
CA GLU A 184 -8.14 -28.48 10.14
C GLU A 184 -9.12 -27.62 9.33
N TYR A 185 -10.09 -26.98 9.99
CA TYR A 185 -10.99 -26.01 9.36
C TYR A 185 -10.21 -24.86 8.73
N LEU A 186 -9.27 -24.27 9.48
CA LEU A 186 -8.46 -23.15 9.00
C LEU A 186 -7.60 -23.55 7.80
N LYS A 187 -7.01 -24.75 7.83
CA LYS A 187 -6.25 -25.30 6.70
C LYS A 187 -7.14 -25.40 5.46
N ASN A 188 -8.26 -26.11 5.57
CA ASN A 188 -9.15 -26.35 4.43
C ASN A 188 -9.69 -25.04 3.84
N GLU A 189 -10.10 -24.10 4.69
CA GLU A 189 -10.62 -22.81 4.24
C GLU A 189 -9.51 -21.93 3.62
N PHE A 190 -8.28 -21.98 4.17
CA PHE A 190 -7.14 -21.28 3.60
C PHE A 190 -6.78 -21.79 2.21
N GLU A 191 -6.64 -23.12 2.06
CA GLU A 191 -6.28 -23.73 0.79
C GLU A 191 -7.33 -23.46 -0.29
N LYS A 192 -8.62 -23.58 0.08
CA LYS A 192 -9.75 -23.29 -0.80
C LYS A 192 -9.80 -21.84 -1.24
N ARG A 193 -9.67 -20.89 -0.30
CA ARG A 193 -9.82 -19.45 -0.58
C ARG A 193 -8.62 -18.87 -1.32
N ASN A 194 -7.42 -19.35 -1.02
CA ASN A 194 -6.17 -18.78 -1.52
C ASN A 194 -5.50 -19.63 -2.61
N ASN A 195 -6.10 -20.76 -2.99
CA ASN A 195 -5.57 -21.69 -4.00
C ASN A 195 -4.09 -22.05 -3.75
N THR A 196 -3.73 -22.27 -2.48
CA THR A 196 -2.36 -22.50 -2.01
C THR A 196 -2.37 -23.65 -1.02
N LYS A 197 -1.69 -24.77 -1.33
CA LYS A 197 -1.61 -25.94 -0.43
C LYS A 197 -0.59 -25.73 0.69
N LEU A 198 -0.93 -26.16 1.90
CA LEU A 198 -0.03 -26.16 3.05
C LEU A 198 0.69 -27.51 3.14
N ASN A 199 2.00 -27.49 2.90
CA ASN A 199 2.92 -28.64 2.92
C ASN A 199 3.81 -28.66 4.15
#